data_AF-A0A845DDD5-F1
#
_entry.id   AF-A0A845DDD5-F1
#
_cell.length_a   1.000
_cell.length_b   1.000
_cell.length_c   1.000
_cell.angle_alpha   90.00
_cell.angle_beta   90.00
_cell.angle_gamma   90.00
#
_symmetry.space_group_name_H-M   'P 1'
#
loop_
_entity.id
_entity.type
_entity.pdbx_description
1 polymer ?
#
loop_
_entity_poly.entity_id
_entity_poly.type
_entity_poly.pdbx_seq_one_letter_code
_entity_poly.pdbx_strand_id
1 'polypeptide(L)' 'LMFGIVLAPVSFILALVVPKNQPVLEQRMVQRGEMQYCPYCAELIKAEAIKCRYCGEGFGGDQSSPQSLYMR' A
#
# COMPACT_ATOMS: atom_id res chain seq x y z
N LEU A 1 0.46 -25.80 -32.69
CA LEU A 1 0.52 -24.53 -33.45
C LEU A 1 -0.82 -23.81 -33.57
N MET A 2 -1.96 -24.52 -33.72
CA MET A 2 -3.28 -23.90 -33.89
C MET A 2 -3.83 -23.14 -32.65
N PHE A 3 -3.61 -23.64 -31.43
CA PHE A 3 -4.12 -22.98 -30.22
C PHE A 3 -3.36 -21.69 -29.84
N GLY A 4 -2.10 -21.55 -30.26
CA GLY A 4 -1.30 -20.35 -29.98
C GLY A 4 -1.74 -19.13 -30.77
N ILE A 5 -2.21 -19.32 -32.00
CA ILE A 5 -2.64 -18.23 -32.90
C ILE A 5 -3.99 -17.65 -32.44
N VAL A 6 -4.84 -18.43 -31.78
CA VAL A 6 -6.15 -17.96 -31.27
C VAL A 6 -6.01 -17.26 -29.91
N LEU A 7 -5.09 -17.73 -29.06
CA LEU A 7 -4.84 -17.10 -27.76
C LEU A 7 -4.10 -15.76 -27.87
N ALA A 8 -3.29 -15.56 -28.91
CA ALA A 8 -2.54 -14.34 -29.15
C ALA A 8 -3.41 -13.07 -29.38
N PRO A 9 -4.41 -13.06 -30.28
CA PRO A 9 -5.26 -11.89 -30.45
C PRO A 9 -6.14 -11.65 -29.22
N VAL A 10 -6.61 -12.72 -28.56
CA VAL A 10 -7.41 -12.59 -27.34
C VAL A 10 -6.60 -11.97 -26.21
N SER A 11 -5.38 -12.43 -25.97
CA SER A 11 -4.50 -11.85 -24.94
C SER A 11 -4.12 -10.40 -25.26
N PHE A 12 -3.89 -10.08 -26.53
CA PHE A 12 -3.57 -8.72 -26.98
C PHE A 12 -4.75 -7.77 -26.80
N ILE A 13 -5.97 -8.19 -27.16
CA ILE A 13 -7.17 -7.38 -26.99
C ILE A 13 -7.46 -7.15 -25.50
N LEU A 14 -7.34 -8.17 -24.64
CA LEU A 14 -7.48 -7.97 -23.19
C LEU A 14 -6.44 -7.00 -22.64
N ALA A 15 -5.18 -7.06 -23.10
CA ALA A 15 -4.14 -6.14 -22.65
C ALA A 15 -4.39 -4.68 -23.09
N LEU A 16 -5.02 -4.47 -24.25
CA LEU A 16 -5.40 -3.13 -24.73
C LEU A 16 -6.65 -2.58 -24.03
N VAL A 17 -7.58 -3.45 -23.63
CA VAL A 17 -8.83 -3.03 -22.98
C VAL A 17 -8.67 -2.81 -21.48
N VAL A 18 -7.76 -3.53 -20.81
CA VAL A 18 -7.56 -3.36 -19.36
C VAL A 18 -6.82 -2.04 -19.11
N PRO A 19 -7.48 -1.03 -18.51
CA PRO A 19 -6.77 0.17 -18.07
C PRO A 19 -5.82 -0.25 -16.96
N LYS A 20 -4.53 0.09 -17.11
CA LYS A 20 -3.48 -0.11 -16.10
C LYS A 20 -3.71 0.88 -14.95
N ASN A 21 -4.83 0.75 -14.24
CA ASN A 21 -5.28 1.72 -13.26
C ASN A 21 -4.70 1.36 -11.88
N GLN A 22 -3.39 1.59 -11.74
CA GLN A 22 -2.68 1.54 -10.46
C GLN A 22 -3.15 2.52 -9.37
N PRO A 23 -3.77 3.71 -9.62
CA PRO A 23 -4.05 4.64 -8.54
C PRO A 23 -5.13 4.15 -7.55
N VAL A 24 -5.94 3.17 -7.93
CA VAL A 24 -7.03 2.63 -7.07
C VAL A 24 -6.51 1.70 -5.97
N LEU A 25 -5.31 1.12 -6.11
CA LEU A 25 -4.71 0.30 -5.05
C LEU A 25 -4.03 1.18 -3.99
N GLU A 26 -3.30 2.22 -4.42
CA GLU A 26 -2.61 3.14 -3.52
C GLU A 26 -3.59 3.96 -2.67
N GLN A 27 -4.67 4.45 -3.29
CA GLN A 27 -5.73 5.17 -2.57
C GLN A 27 -6.47 4.30 -1.55
N ARG A 28 -6.49 2.97 -1.74
CA ARG A 28 -7.10 2.06 -0.76
C ARG A 28 -6.26 1.91 0.49
N MET A 29 -4.92 1.99 0.41
CA MET A 29 -4.04 1.82 1.58
C MET A 29 -4.09 3.05 2.51
N VAL A 30 -4.17 4.25 1.93
CA VAL A 30 -4.35 5.49 2.72
C VAL A 30 -5.73 5.54 3.36
N GLN A 31 -6.80 5.19 2.62
CA GLN A 31 -8.17 5.17 3.17
C GLN A 31 -8.40 4.09 4.22
N ARG A 32 -7.69 2.96 4.13
CA ARG A 32 -7.74 1.89 5.13
C ARG A 32 -6.98 2.27 6.42
N GLY A 33 -6.36 3.45 6.45
CA GLY A 33 -5.60 3.93 7.60
C GLY A 33 -4.33 3.12 7.82
N GLU A 34 -3.73 2.56 6.77
CA GLU A 34 -2.45 1.85 6.87
C GLU A 34 -1.27 2.84 6.76
N MET A 35 -1.48 3.98 6.11
CA MET A 35 -0.49 5.00 5.80
C MET A 35 -1.04 6.40 6.13
N GLN A 36 -0.20 7.27 6.68
CA GLN A 36 -0.51 8.67 7.00
C GLN A 36 0.68 9.58 6.68
N TYR A 37 0.44 10.87 6.48
CA TYR A 37 1.52 11.84 6.31
C TYR A 37 2.02 12.32 7.68
N CYS A 38 3.34 12.43 7.83
CA CYS A 38 3.98 13.02 8.99
C CYS A 38 3.62 14.53 9.10
N PRO A 39 3.02 15.03 10.19
CA PRO A 39 2.71 16.45 10.36
C PRO A 39 3.94 17.38 10.40
N TYR A 40 5.14 16.85 10.62
CA TYR A 40 6.36 17.65 10.74
C TYR A 40 7.17 17.74 9.45
N CYS A 41 7.25 16.66 8.68
CA CYS A 41 8.07 16.60 7.46
C CYS A 41 7.27 16.25 6.20
N ALA A 42 5.95 16.08 6.30
CA ALA A 42 5.04 15.74 5.20
C ALA A 42 5.39 14.45 4.43
N GLU A 43 6.21 13.58 5.01
CA GLU A 43 6.57 12.30 4.41
C GLU A 43 5.50 11.23 4.69
N LEU A 44 5.33 10.29 3.76
CA LEU A 44 4.38 9.19 3.93
C LEU A 44 4.95 8.12 4.87
N ILE A 45 4.30 7.91 6.01
CA ILE A 45 4.65 6.93 7.04
C ILE A 45 3.49 5.99 7.31
N LYS A 46 3.73 4.90 8.04
CA LYS A 46 2.63 4.04 8.49
C LYS A 46 1.73 4.79 9.48
N ALA A 47 0.43 4.53 9.44
CA ALA A 47 -0.51 5.12 10.41
C ALA A 47 -0.23 4.68 11.86
N GLU A 48 0.26 3.45 12.04
CA GLU A 48 0.70 2.88 13.32
C GLU A 48 2.07 3.41 13.81
N ALA A 49 2.72 4.31 13.07
CA ALA A 49 4.05 4.79 13.44
C ALA A 49 4.00 5.74 14.64
N ILE A 50 4.66 5.36 15.74
CA ILE A 50 4.84 6.19 16.94
C ILE A 50 5.96 7.22 16.74
N LYS A 51 6.87 6.97 15.79
CA LYS A 51 7.99 7.85 15.47
C LYS A 51 8.26 7.87 13.97
N CYS A 52 8.50 9.06 13.42
CA CYS A 52 8.85 9.21 12.01
C CYS A 52 10.26 8.67 11.75
N ARG A 53 10.43 7.79 10.75
CA ARG A 53 11.75 7.29 10.34
C ARG A 53 12.57 8.32 9.57
N TYR A 54 11.94 9.38 9.06
CA TYR A 54 12.55 10.37 8.20
C TYR A 54 13.02 11.60 8.98
N CYS A 55 12.13 12.26 9.74
CA CYS A 55 12.51 13.40 10.58
C CYS A 55 12.90 13.03 12.02
N GLY A 56 12.53 11.82 12.47
CA GLY A 56 12.82 11.39 13.84
C GLY A 56 11.85 11.94 14.90
N GLU A 57 10.85 12.72 14.54
CA GLU A 57 9.85 13.25 15.48
C GLU A 57 8.88 12.16 15.94
N GLY A 58 8.49 12.22 17.21
CA GLY A 58 7.56 11.28 17.85
C GLY A 58 6.13 11.81 17.83
N PHE A 59 5.18 10.97 17.46
CA PHE A 59 3.75 11.26 17.55
C PHE A 59 3.24 10.60 18.83
N GLY A 60 2.90 11.39 19.85
CA GLY A 60 2.37 10.85 21.11
C GLY A 60 0.98 10.24 20.89
N GLY A 61 0.90 8.91 20.82
CA GLY A 61 -0.35 8.18 20.61
C GLY A 61 -0.19 6.69 20.88
N ASP A 62 -0.22 6.32 22.15
CA ASP A 62 -0.28 4.93 22.65
C ASP A 62 -1.65 4.31 22.27
N GLN A 63 -1.66 3.16 21.58
CA GLN A 63 -2.70 2.09 21.57
C GLN A 63 -2.63 1.16 20.32
N SER A 64 -1.63 0.26 20.25
CA SER A 64 -1.76 -0.98 19.47
C SER A 64 -0.60 -1.95 19.75
N SER A 65 -0.63 -2.59 20.92
CA SER A 65 0.22 -3.74 21.23
C SER A 65 -0.56 -5.05 21.06
N PRO A 66 -0.18 -5.90 20.09
CA PRO A 66 -0.29 -7.35 20.24
C PRO A 66 1.10 -8.00 20.48
N GLN A 67 2.08 -7.27 21.02
CA GLN A 67 3.42 -7.80 21.30
C GLN A 67 3.62 -8.34 22.73
N SER A 68 2.61 -8.33 23.62
CA SER A 68 2.77 -8.87 24.97
C SER A 68 2.55 -10.39 25.10
N LEU A 69 2.30 -11.11 23.99
CA LEU A 69 2.01 -12.56 24.02
C LEU A 69 3.21 -13.45 23.70
N TYR A 70 4.43 -12.91 23.54
CA TYR A 70 5.61 -13.70 23.15
C TYR A 70 6.83 -13.62 24.08
N MET A 71 6.72 -13.04 25.29
CA MET A 71 7.83 -13.05 26.26
C MET A 71 7.41 -13.53 27.65
N ARG A 72 6.86 -14.75 27.69
CA ARG A 72 6.97 -15.66 28.83
C ARG A 72 7.75 -16.88 28.40
#